data_AF-A0A1Y2EIA0-F1
#
_entry.id   AF-A0A1Y2EIA0-F1
#
_cell.length_a   1.000
_cell.length_b   1.000
_cell.length_c   1.000
_cell.angle_alpha   90.00
_cell.angle_beta   90.00
_cell.angle_gamma   90.00
#
_symmetry.space_group_name_H-M   'P 1'
#
loop_
_entity.id
_entity.type
_entity.pdbx_description
1 polymer ?
#
loop_
_entity_poly.entity_id
_entity_poly.type
_entity_poly.pdbx_seq_one_letter_code
_entity_poly.pdbx_strand_id
1 'polypeptide(L)'
;MVPESSKQTYFDVSSLPDTSIAEVDFVETSFFHSHALASPQLPTPANVLKENPDLEEGVAIYKKLNLAIKFGGPSYLRLEEAQTMRAVKRAFPNNEVPVPEVFGWSKYRDKCF
;
A
#
# COMPACT_ATOMS: atom_id res chain seq x y z
N MET A 1 -28.77 24.28 21.01
CA MET A 1 -28.42 23.11 20.18
C MET A 1 -27.42 23.61 19.16
N VAL A 2 -26.12 23.37 19.37
CA VAL A 2 -25.06 23.81 18.45
C VAL A 2 -25.03 22.81 17.29
N PRO A 3 -25.02 23.24 16.02
CA PRO A 3 -24.90 22.29 14.92
C PRO A 3 -23.52 21.63 15.02
N GLU A 4 -23.49 20.30 15.00
CA GLU A 4 -22.26 19.55 14.79
C GLU A 4 -21.63 20.05 13.50
N SER A 5 -20.46 20.69 13.64
CA SER A 5 -19.62 21.05 12.52
C SER A 5 -19.25 19.75 11.81
N SER A 6 -19.91 19.47 10.70
CA SER A 6 -19.51 18.44 9.75
C SER A 6 -18.10 18.81 9.29
N LYS A 7 -17.09 18.19 9.92
CA LYS A 7 -15.69 18.31 9.51
C LYS A 7 -15.62 17.84 8.07
N GLN A 8 -15.62 18.79 7.16
CA GLN A 8 -15.47 18.50 5.74
C GLN A 8 -14.09 17.87 5.58
N THR A 9 -14.08 16.60 5.20
CA THR A 9 -12.86 15.83 4.96
C THR A 9 -12.23 16.36 3.67
N TYR A 10 -11.37 17.36 3.83
CA TYR A 10 -10.60 17.93 2.73
C TYR A 10 -9.37 17.06 2.48
N PHE A 11 -9.26 16.56 1.25
CA PHE A 11 -8.12 15.79 0.78
C PHE A 11 -7.51 16.49 -0.43
N ASP A 12 -6.23 16.84 -0.35
CA ASP A 12 -5.50 17.42 -1.46
C ASP A 12 -5.07 16.30 -2.43
N VAL A 13 -5.70 16.26 -3.61
CA VAL A 13 -5.41 15.27 -4.66
C VAL A 13 -3.96 15.37 -5.14
N SER A 14 -3.34 16.55 -5.07
CA SER A 14 -1.92 16.70 -5.44
C SER A 14 -0.95 15.99 -4.49
N SER A 15 -1.44 15.59 -3.30
CA SER A 15 -0.67 14.80 -2.34
C SER A 15 -0.66 13.29 -2.62
N LEU A 16 -1.36 12.85 -3.68
CA LEU A 16 -1.35 11.44 -4.08
C LEU A 16 -0.01 11.07 -4.73
N PRO A 17 0.54 9.90 -4.41
CA PRO A 17 1.77 9.43 -5.03
C PRO A 17 1.56 9.17 -6.53
N ASP A 18 2.49 9.57 -7.38
CA ASP A 18 2.42 9.41 -8.84
C ASP A 18 2.60 7.93 -9.26
N THR A 19 1.61 7.35 -9.93
CA THR A 19 1.64 5.94 -10.40
C THR A 19 2.61 5.70 -11.57
N SER A 20 3.16 6.77 -12.15
CA SER A 20 4.25 6.66 -13.11
C SER A 20 5.56 6.20 -12.43
N ILE A 21 5.72 6.48 -11.13
CA ILE A 21 6.90 6.08 -10.34
C ILE A 21 6.92 4.56 -10.18
N ALA A 22 8.03 3.96 -10.63
CA ALA A 22 8.17 2.51 -10.68
C ALA A 22 8.29 1.87 -9.29
N GLU A 23 8.91 2.55 -8.33
CA GLU A 23 9.17 2.02 -6.98
C GLU A 23 9.03 3.14 -5.96
N VAL A 24 8.26 2.89 -4.90
CA VAL A 24 8.11 3.83 -3.80
C VAL A 24 7.90 3.07 -2.50
N ASP A 25 8.69 3.45 -1.49
CA ASP A 25 8.47 3.08 -0.11
C ASP A 25 7.84 4.25 0.62
N PHE A 26 6.66 4.04 1.19
CA PHE A 26 6.00 5.02 2.04
C PHE A 26 6.58 4.94 3.45
N VAL A 27 7.79 5.47 3.62
CA VAL A 27 8.58 5.37 4.85
C VAL A 27 7.86 5.93 6.08
N GLU A 28 6.89 6.82 5.90
CA GLU A 28 6.05 7.37 6.97
C GLU A 28 5.03 6.37 7.56
N THR A 29 4.87 5.21 6.94
CA THR A 29 3.87 4.21 7.35
C THR A 29 4.29 3.37 8.54
N SER A 30 3.32 2.71 9.18
CA SER A 30 3.55 1.95 10.41
C SER A 30 4.54 0.79 10.26
N PHE A 31 4.66 0.20 9.07
CA PHE A 31 5.62 -0.87 8.81
C PHE A 31 7.06 -0.43 9.07
N PHE A 32 7.43 0.76 8.60
CA PHE A 32 8.80 1.28 8.71
C PHE A 32 9.12 1.89 10.08
N HIS A 33 8.09 2.26 10.84
CA HIS A 33 8.21 2.80 12.19
C HIS A 33 8.05 1.74 13.29
N SER A 34 7.78 0.50 12.91
CA SER A 34 7.61 -0.59 13.87
C SER A 34 8.94 -0.97 14.52
N HIS A 35 9.01 -0.86 15.86
CA HIS A 35 10.17 -1.29 16.66
C HIS A 35 10.44 -2.80 16.61
N ALA A 36 9.56 -3.59 16.00
CA ALA A 36 9.72 -5.03 15.88
C ALA A 36 10.86 -5.44 14.92
N LEU A 37 11.30 -4.53 14.04
CA LEU A 37 12.37 -4.78 13.07
C LEU A 37 13.45 -3.72 13.25
N ALA A 38 14.72 -4.13 13.33
CA ALA A 38 15.85 -3.20 13.48
C ALA A 38 16.06 -2.31 12.24
N SER A 39 15.61 -2.77 11.07
CA SER A 39 15.62 -2.05 9.80
C SER A 39 14.56 -2.68 8.87
N PRO A 40 13.27 -2.33 9.03
CA PRO A 40 12.19 -2.88 8.20
C PRO A 40 12.42 -2.56 6.72
N GLN A 41 12.32 -3.58 5.88
CA GLN A 41 12.48 -3.52 4.43
C GLN A 41 11.35 -4.35 3.80
N LEU A 42 10.72 -3.85 2.75
CA LEU A 42 9.73 -4.62 2.01
C LEU A 42 10.43 -5.77 1.24
N PRO A 43 9.79 -6.94 1.10
CA PRO A 43 10.31 -8.01 0.26
C PRO A 43 10.48 -7.53 -1.19
N THR A 44 11.64 -7.84 -1.79
CA THR A 44 11.87 -7.49 -3.20
C THR A 44 10.96 -8.32 -4.11
N PRO A 45 10.50 -7.77 -5.25
CA PRO A 45 9.68 -8.51 -6.21
C PRO A 45 10.29 -9.84 -6.64
N ALA A 46 11.62 -9.89 -6.82
CA ALA A 46 12.33 -11.12 -7.16
C ALA A 46 12.19 -12.19 -6.07
N ASN A 47 12.25 -11.81 -4.79
CA ASN A 47 12.03 -12.73 -3.68
C ASN A 47 10.57 -13.18 -3.60
N VAL A 48 9.61 -12.26 -3.80
CA VAL A 48 8.18 -12.60 -3.84
C VAL A 48 7.89 -13.66 -4.90
N LEU A 49 8.39 -13.47 -6.13
CA LEU A 49 8.22 -14.45 -7.20
C LEU A 49 8.95 -15.77 -6.93
N LYS A 50 10.16 -15.72 -6.36
CA LYS A 50 10.93 -16.92 -6.00
C LYS A 50 10.23 -17.77 -4.94
N GLU A 51 9.58 -17.12 -3.97
CA GLU A 51 8.88 -17.78 -2.87
C GLU A 51 7.45 -18.22 -3.25
N ASN A 52 6.90 -17.66 -4.33
CA ASN A 52 5.56 -17.98 -4.84
C ASN A 52 5.62 -18.39 -6.32
N PRO A 53 6.40 -19.43 -6.70
CA PRO A 53 6.64 -19.78 -8.10
C PRO A 53 5.39 -20.28 -8.83
N ASP A 54 4.40 -20.79 -8.09
CA ASP A 54 3.15 -21.33 -8.63
C ASP A 54 2.08 -20.25 -8.88
N LEU A 55 2.37 -18.99 -8.53
CA LEU A 55 1.46 -17.86 -8.69
C LEU A 55 1.96 -16.93 -9.80
N GLU A 56 1.21 -16.87 -10.91
CA GLU A 56 1.46 -15.86 -11.94
C GLU A 56 1.00 -14.46 -11.48
N GLU A 57 -0.08 -14.41 -10.73
CA GLU A 57 -0.64 -13.22 -10.06
C GLU A 57 -1.41 -13.67 -8.81
N GLY A 58 -1.56 -12.79 -7.83
CA GLY A 58 -2.24 -13.15 -6.59
C GLY A 58 -1.86 -12.27 -5.40
N VAL A 59 -1.97 -12.84 -4.20
CA VAL A 59 -1.59 -12.20 -2.94
C VAL A 59 -0.68 -13.14 -2.16
N ALA A 60 0.57 -12.73 -1.94
CA ALA A 60 1.51 -13.41 -1.06
C ALA A 60 1.38 -12.89 0.37
N ILE A 61 1.26 -13.80 1.35
CA ILE A 61 1.08 -13.45 2.76
C ILE A 61 2.34 -13.74 3.57
N TYR A 62 2.98 -12.69 4.06
CA TYR A 62 4.19 -12.72 4.89
C TYR A 62 3.81 -12.55 6.36
N LYS A 63 3.33 -13.64 7.00
CA LYS A 63 2.85 -13.60 8.40
C LYS A 63 3.89 -13.07 9.39
N LYS A 64 5.17 -13.42 9.21
CA LYS A 64 6.26 -12.95 10.09
C LYS A 64 6.48 -11.44 10.03
N LEU A 65 6.16 -10.84 8.88
CA LEU A 65 6.28 -9.40 8.64
C LEU A 65 4.94 -8.67 8.83
N ASN A 66 3.86 -9.40 9.13
CA ASN A 66 2.49 -8.90 9.11
C ASN A 66 2.13 -8.16 7.81
N LEU A 67 2.54 -8.72 6.67
CA LEU A 67 2.45 -8.09 5.36
C LEU A 67 1.67 -8.96 4.38
N ALA A 68 0.88 -8.31 3.53
CA ALA A 68 0.28 -8.90 2.34
C ALA A 68 0.79 -8.15 1.12
N ILE A 69 1.24 -8.87 0.09
CA ILE A 69 1.73 -8.31 -1.17
C ILE A 69 0.82 -8.81 -2.27
N LYS A 70 0.07 -7.91 -2.91
CA LYS A 70 -0.69 -8.23 -4.11
C LYS A 70 0.22 -8.01 -5.31
N PHE A 71 0.30 -8.96 -6.23
CA PHE A 71 1.13 -8.83 -7.42
C PHE A 71 0.45 -9.41 -8.65
N GLY A 72 0.80 -8.89 -9.83
CA GLY A 72 0.22 -9.35 -11.09
C GLY A 72 0.45 -8.39 -12.24
N GLY A 73 -0.08 -8.76 -13.42
CA GLY A 73 -0.01 -7.91 -14.60
C GLY A 73 -0.91 -6.67 -14.50
N PRO A 74 -0.79 -5.72 -15.45
CA PRO A 74 -1.54 -4.46 -15.42
C PRO A 74 -3.06 -4.62 -15.58
N SER A 75 -3.53 -5.76 -16.09
CA SER A 75 -4.95 -6.11 -16.13
C SER A 75 -5.51 -6.54 -14.78
N TYR A 76 -4.67 -7.04 -13.87
CA TYR A 76 -5.06 -7.59 -12.56
C TYR A 76 -4.79 -6.62 -11.41
N LEU A 77 -3.65 -5.93 -11.44
CA LEU A 77 -3.22 -5.01 -10.39
C LEU A 77 -2.94 -3.62 -10.97
N ARG A 78 -3.67 -2.64 -10.46
CA ARG A 78 -3.55 -1.23 -10.81
C ARG A 78 -3.07 -0.44 -9.60
N LEU A 79 -2.07 0.42 -9.79
CA LEU A 79 -1.52 1.26 -8.70
C LEU A 79 -2.53 2.29 -8.18
N GLU A 80 -3.57 2.58 -8.96
CA GLU A 80 -4.72 3.40 -8.55
C GLU A 80 -5.47 2.77 -7.36
N GLU A 81 -5.43 1.44 -7.17
CA GLU A 81 -5.96 0.79 -5.96
C GLU A 81 -5.20 1.25 -4.71
N ALA A 82 -3.86 1.29 -4.79
CA ALA A 82 -2.99 1.76 -3.73
C ALA A 82 -3.18 3.25 -3.43
N GLN A 83 -3.27 4.09 -4.47
CA GLN A 83 -3.61 5.51 -4.31
C GLN A 83 -4.96 5.69 -3.62
N THR A 84 -5.98 4.94 -4.04
CA THR A 84 -7.33 5.02 -3.46
C THR A 84 -7.32 4.65 -1.99
N MET A 85 -6.68 3.55 -1.60
CA MET A 85 -6.56 3.15 -0.19
C MET A 85 -5.85 4.23 0.64
N ARG A 86 -4.78 4.83 0.12
CA ARG A 86 -4.07 5.92 0.80
C ARG A 86 -4.92 7.19 0.92
N ALA A 87 -5.68 7.54 -0.11
CA ALA A 87 -6.61 8.66 -0.09
C ALA A 87 -7.68 8.47 0.98
N VAL A 88 -8.31 7.28 1.02
CA VAL A 88 -9.32 6.92 2.01
C VAL A 88 -8.73 6.97 3.42
N LYS A 89 -7.55 6.40 3.64
CA LYS A 89 -6.90 6.42 4.97
C LYS A 89 -6.62 7.83 5.47
N ARG A 90 -6.23 8.75 4.57
CA ARG A 90 -5.97 10.16 4.91
C ARG A 90 -7.26 10.96 5.12
N ALA A 91 -8.29 10.71 4.32
CA ALA A 91 -9.59 11.38 4.44
C ALA A 91 -10.36 10.94 5.71
N PHE A 92 -10.15 9.70 6.16
CA PHE A 92 -10.82 9.09 7.32
C PHE A 92 -9.78 8.58 8.35
N PRO A 93 -9.05 9.51 9.01
CA PRO A 93 -7.90 9.17 9.85
C PRO A 93 -8.27 8.42 11.14
N ASN A 94 -9.52 8.50 11.60
CA ASN A 94 -9.99 7.77 12.79
C ASN A 94 -10.54 6.38 12.42
N ASN A 95 -10.18 5.87 11.24
CA ASN A 95 -10.57 4.56 10.74
C ASN A 95 -12.10 4.40 10.58
N GLU A 96 -12.79 5.49 10.23
CA GLU A 96 -14.21 5.50 9.92
C GLU A 96 -14.54 4.64 8.70
N VAL A 97 -13.61 4.59 7.73
CA VAL A 97 -13.62 3.64 6.61
C VAL A 97 -12.39 2.75 6.72
N PRO A 98 -12.54 1.47 7.09
CA PRO A 98 -11.40 0.58 7.28
C PRO A 98 -10.80 0.20 5.92
N VAL A 99 -9.57 0.61 5.69
CA VAL A 99 -8.73 0.18 4.57
C VAL A 99 -7.37 -0.25 5.08
N PRO A 100 -6.70 -1.22 4.43
CA PRO A 100 -5.32 -1.54 4.71
C PRO A 100 -4.43 -0.31 4.55
N GLU A 101 -3.39 -0.21 5.38
CA GLU A 101 -2.33 0.75 5.15
C GLU A 101 -1.43 0.24 4.02
N VAL A 102 -1.15 1.10 3.05
CA VAL A 102 -0.27 0.76 1.91
C VAL A 102 1.13 1.23 2.25
N PHE A 103 2.07 0.27 2.33
CA PHE A 103 3.46 0.52 2.70
C PHE A 103 4.36 0.87 1.51
N GLY A 104 4.01 0.46 0.30
CA GLY A 104 4.77 0.80 -0.90
C GLY A 104 4.16 0.17 -2.14
N TRP A 105 4.81 0.39 -3.27
CA TRP A 105 4.61 -0.40 -4.48
C TRP A 105 5.91 -0.50 -5.26
N SER A 106 6.01 -1.51 -6.13
CA SER A 106 7.10 -1.62 -7.07
C SER A 106 6.69 -2.28 -8.39
N LYS A 107 7.38 -1.95 -9.48
CA LYS A 107 7.25 -2.60 -10.79
C LYS A 107 8.48 -3.46 -11.04
N TYR A 108 8.26 -4.72 -11.39
CA TYR A 108 9.34 -5.63 -11.74
C TYR A 108 8.91 -6.46 -12.95
N ARG A 109 9.69 -6.34 -14.04
CA ARG A 109 9.34 -6.87 -15.35
C ARG A 109 8.00 -6.30 -15.83
N ASP A 110 7.03 -7.16 -16.12
CA ASP A 110 5.68 -6.87 -16.58
C ASP A 110 4.64 -6.85 -15.45
N LYS A 111 5.09 -6.92 -14.17
CA LYS A 111 4.21 -7.03 -13.00
C LYS A 111 4.35 -5.84 -12.05
N CYS A 112 3.24 -5.49 -11.40
CA CYS A 112 3.21 -4.61 -10.24
C CYS A 112 3.18 -5.44 -8.95
N PHE A 113 3.63 -4.85 -7.85
CA PHE A 113 3.71 -5.41 -6.49
C PHE A 113 3.35 -4.33 -5.48
#